data_AF-A0A0D2N1T3-F1
#
_entry.id   AF-A0A0D2N1T3-F1
#
_cell.length_a   1.000
_cell.length_b   1.000
_cell.length_c   1.000
_cell.angle_alpha   90.00
_cell.angle_beta   90.00
_cell.angle_gamma   90.00
#
_symmetry.space_group_name_H-M   'P 1'
#
loop_
_entity.id
_entity.type
_entity.pdbx_description
1 polymer ?
#
loop_
_entity_poly.entity_id
_entity_poly.type
_entity_poly.pdbx_seq_one_letter_code
_entity_poly.pdbx_strand_id
1 'polypeptide(L)'
;MAPPPSDERWKAAARRLAFDPDQLADALAALDAWGERIARIHADRSRLMAEAAAAAAAAAGGASDPARRAQHVAALDFNLQEGIWNFLITWLVVFCSIARPEQFAAYMLACAPWVPSMPCVQAGLRDLTADAAAAAAAAAAAAAR
;
A
#
# COMPACT_ATOMS: atom_id res chain seq x y z
N MET A 1 23.96 -4.74 -4.64
CA MET A 1 22.60 -4.27 -4.28
C MET A 1 21.97 -5.37 -3.44
N ALA A 2 21.39 -5.09 -2.28
CA ALA A 2 20.72 -6.12 -1.47
C ALA A 2 19.51 -6.68 -2.23
N PRO A 3 19.09 -7.94 -1.99
CA PRO A 3 17.85 -8.48 -2.57
C PRO A 3 16.62 -7.82 -1.93
N PRO A 4 15.49 -7.72 -2.66
CA PRO A 4 14.23 -7.24 -2.10
C PRO A 4 13.84 -8.03 -0.84
N PRO A 5 13.26 -7.39 0.20
CA PRO A 5 12.81 -8.09 1.40
C PRO A 5 11.69 -9.08 1.10
N SER A 6 11.68 -10.20 1.82
CA SER A 6 10.55 -11.14 1.82
C SER A 6 9.36 -10.57 2.59
N ASP A 7 8.17 -11.14 2.35
CA ASP A 7 6.97 -10.79 3.10
C ASP A 7 7.14 -10.99 4.61
N GLU A 8 7.83 -12.06 5.02
CA GLU A 8 8.14 -12.31 6.43
C GLU A 8 9.02 -11.20 7.04
N ARG A 9 9.94 -10.62 6.26
CA ARG A 9 10.72 -9.47 6.72
C ARG A 9 9.84 -8.22 6.88
N TRP A 10 8.86 -8.02 6.01
CA TRP A 10 7.91 -6.91 6.14
C TRP A 10 7.00 -7.06 7.35
N LYS A 11 6.51 -8.28 7.62
CA LYS A 11 5.74 -8.60 8.82
C LYS A 11 6.56 -8.37 10.09
N ALA A 12 7.81 -8.82 10.10
CA ALA A 12 8.71 -8.59 11.23
C ALA A 12 8.99 -7.10 11.46
N ALA A 13 9.07 -6.31 10.39
CA ALA A 13 9.17 -4.85 10.50
C ALA A 13 7.89 -4.25 11.09
N ALA A 14 6.70 -4.65 10.62
CA ALA A 14 5.42 -4.15 11.11
C ALA A 14 5.25 -4.33 12.63
N ARG A 15 5.76 -5.43 13.20
CA ARG A 15 5.80 -5.65 14.67
C ARG A 15 6.54 -4.55 15.44
N ARG A 16 7.47 -3.82 14.80
CA ARG A 16 8.20 -2.70 15.42
C ARG A 16 7.36 -1.44 15.62
N LEU A 17 6.22 -1.33 14.93
CA LEU A 17 5.24 -0.27 15.20
C LEU A 17 4.67 -0.41 16.61
N ALA A 18 4.57 -1.63 17.14
CA ALA A 18 4.08 -1.90 18.49
C ALA A 18 2.78 -1.12 18.80
N PHE A 19 1.85 -1.11 17.85
CA PHE A 19 0.55 -0.48 18.00
C PHE A 19 -0.26 -1.20 19.07
N ASP A 20 -0.91 -0.44 19.94
CA ASP A 20 -1.99 -0.96 20.76
C ASP A 20 -3.23 -1.27 19.89
N PRO A 21 -4.26 -1.96 20.43
CA PRO A 21 -5.43 -2.35 19.64
C PRO A 21 -6.16 -1.18 18.96
N ASP A 22 -6.22 -0.02 19.61
CA ASP A 22 -6.92 1.16 19.09
C ASP A 22 -6.10 1.77 17.94
N GLN A 23 -4.79 1.95 18.15
CA GLN A 23 -3.86 2.37 17.09
C GLN A 23 -3.91 1.44 15.87
N LEU A 24 -4.03 0.13 16.09
CA LEU A 24 -4.09 -0.86 15.02
C LEU A 24 -5.41 -0.76 14.23
N ALA A 25 -6.54 -0.60 14.92
CA ALA A 25 -7.85 -0.43 14.31
C ALA A 25 -7.92 0.86 13.47
N ASP A 26 -7.47 1.98 14.03
CA ASP A 26 -7.46 3.27 13.35
C ASP A 26 -6.52 3.27 12.13
N ALA A 27 -5.33 2.65 12.28
CA ALA A 27 -4.39 2.52 11.17
C ALA A 27 -4.99 1.70 10.03
N LEU A 28 -5.59 0.54 10.32
CA LEU A 28 -6.23 -0.28 9.29
C LEU A 28 -7.39 0.43 8.61
N ALA A 29 -8.26 1.11 9.37
CA ALA A 29 -9.37 1.87 8.81
C ALA A 29 -8.89 2.97 7.85
N ALA A 30 -7.85 3.73 8.25
CA ALA A 30 -7.26 4.77 7.42
C ALA A 30 -6.61 4.19 6.15
N LEU A 31 -5.87 3.08 6.28
CA LEU A 31 -5.21 2.43 5.15
C LEU A 31 -6.23 1.81 4.19
N ASP A 32 -7.32 1.24 4.67
CA ASP A 32 -8.35 0.58 3.84
C ASP A 32 -9.11 1.59 2.98
N ALA A 33 -9.50 2.73 3.56
CA ALA A 33 -10.12 3.83 2.80
C ALA A 33 -9.23 4.29 1.63
N TRP A 34 -7.92 4.34 1.83
CA TRP A 34 -6.97 4.68 0.78
C TRP A 34 -6.60 3.54 -0.15
N GLY A 35 -6.65 2.30 0.32
CA GLY A 35 -6.51 1.10 -0.50
C GLY A 35 -7.54 1.06 -1.62
N GLU A 36 -8.80 1.38 -1.32
CA GLU A 36 -9.84 1.48 -2.34
C GLU A 36 -9.57 2.58 -3.38
N ARG A 37 -9.09 3.75 -2.95
CA ARG A 37 -8.72 4.86 -3.85
C ARG A 37 -7.59 4.43 -4.78
N ILE A 38 -6.56 3.78 -4.24
CA ILE A 38 -5.42 3.25 -5.00
C ILE A 38 -5.86 2.16 -5.98
N ALA A 39 -6.75 1.25 -5.57
CA ALA A 39 -7.30 0.21 -6.46
C ALA A 39 -8.03 0.81 -7.67
N ARG A 40 -8.80 1.89 -7.47
CA ARG A 40 -9.45 2.63 -8.57
C ARG A 40 -8.43 3.25 -9.53
N ILE A 41 -7.38 3.89 -9.00
CA ILE A 41 -6.28 4.46 -9.81
C ILE A 41 -5.60 3.35 -10.63
N HIS A 42 -5.36 2.18 -10.05
CA HIS A 42 -4.78 1.05 -10.78
C HIS A 42 -5.69 0.50 -11.88
N ALA A 43 -6.99 0.40 -11.63
CA ALA A 43 -7.96 -0.03 -12.62
C ALA A 43 -7.99 0.95 -13.81
N ASP A 44 -8.01 2.26 -13.54
CA ASP A 44 -7.96 3.30 -14.56
C ASP A 44 -6.66 3.26 -15.35
N ARG A 45 -5.52 3.09 -14.68
CA ARG A 45 -4.22 2.91 -15.35
C ARG A 45 -4.24 1.69 -16.29
N SER A 46 -4.72 0.54 -15.83
CA SER A 46 -4.80 -0.68 -16.65
C SER A 46 -5.68 -0.46 -17.89
N ARG A 47 -6.83 0.22 -17.72
CA ARG A 47 -7.71 0.60 -18.82
C ARG A 47 -6.99 1.52 -19.81
N LEU A 48 -6.34 2.59 -19.33
CA LEU A 48 -5.59 3.54 -20.18
C LEU A 48 -4.44 2.87 -20.94
N MET A 49 -3.72 1.93 -20.30
CA MET A 49 -2.67 1.16 -20.97
C MET A 49 -3.23 0.28 -22.10
N ALA A 50 -4.39 -0.35 -21.89
CA ALA A 50 -5.05 -1.15 -22.91
C ALA A 50 -5.54 -0.28 -24.09
N GLU A 51 -6.14 0.88 -23.81
CA GLU A 51 -6.56 1.83 -24.85
C GLU A 51 -5.38 2.37 -25.65
N ALA A 52 -4.27 2.71 -24.98
CA ALA A 52 -3.05 3.16 -25.64
C ALA A 52 -2.43 2.07 -26.53
N ALA A 53 -2.42 0.82 -26.06
CA ALA A 53 -1.95 -0.32 -26.84
C ALA A 53 -2.82 -0.57 -28.09
N ALA A 54 -4.15 -0.48 -27.95
CA ALA A 54 -5.08 -0.60 -29.08
C ALA A 54 -4.88 0.53 -30.11
N ALA A 55 -4.69 1.77 -29.65
CA ALA A 55 -4.40 2.91 -30.52
C ALA A 55 -3.06 2.75 -31.26
N ALA A 56 -2.03 2.23 -30.58
CA ALA A 56 -0.74 1.95 -31.21
C ALA A 56 -0.83 0.86 -32.29
N ALA A 57 -1.62 -0.21 -32.05
CA ALA A 57 -1.87 -1.25 -33.04
C ALA A 57 -2.61 -0.72 -34.28
N ALA A 58 -3.61 0.16 -34.10
CA ALA A 58 -4.31 0.82 -35.20
C ALA A 58 -3.39 1.75 -36.01
N ALA A 59 -2.48 2.46 -35.33
CA ALA A 59 -1.48 3.30 -35.97
C ALA A 59 -0.49 2.52 -36.84
N ALA A 60 -0.09 1.31 -36.41
CA ALA A 60 0.74 0.41 -37.21
C ALA A 60 0.03 -0.09 -38.49
N GLY A 61 -1.31 -0.08 -38.51
CA GLY A 61 -2.14 -0.32 -39.70
C GLY A 61 -2.36 0.90 -40.61
N GLY A 62 -1.69 2.04 -40.34
CA GLY A 62 -1.74 3.26 -41.16
C GLY A 62 -2.64 4.39 -40.63
N ALA A 63 -3.33 4.20 -39.50
CA ALA A 63 -4.18 5.22 -38.88
C ALA A 63 -3.55 5.77 -37.58
N SER A 64 -2.49 6.58 -37.73
CA SER A 64 -1.82 7.20 -36.57
C SER A 64 -2.49 8.52 -36.19
N ASP A 65 -2.96 8.65 -34.94
CA ASP A 65 -3.46 9.89 -34.34
C ASP A 65 -2.54 10.32 -33.17
N PRO A 66 -1.59 11.24 -33.42
CA PRO A 66 -0.69 11.76 -32.40
C PRO A 66 -1.39 12.46 -31.23
N ALA A 67 -2.54 13.10 -31.46
CA ALA A 67 -3.27 13.80 -30.41
C ALA A 67 -3.87 12.79 -29.42
N ARG A 68 -4.43 11.69 -29.92
CA ARG A 68 -4.96 10.60 -29.09
C ARG A 68 -3.86 9.90 -28.28
N ARG A 69 -2.68 9.70 -28.86
CA ARG A 69 -1.51 9.18 -28.12
C ARG A 69 -1.08 10.12 -26.98
N ALA A 70 -1.01 11.43 -27.24
CA ALA A 70 -0.65 12.42 -26.22
C ALA A 70 -1.67 12.45 -25.07
N GLN A 71 -2.97 12.31 -25.36
CA GLN A 71 -4.02 12.20 -24.35
C GLN A 71 -3.82 10.99 -23.44
N HIS A 72 -3.51 9.81 -24.00
CA HIS A 72 -3.24 8.61 -23.20
C HIS A 72 -2.00 8.76 -22.31
N VAL A 73 -0.92 9.37 -22.81
CA VAL A 73 0.28 9.63 -22.01
C VAL A 73 -0.02 10.59 -20.85
N ALA A 74 -0.69 11.71 -21.13
CA ALA A 74 -1.07 12.68 -20.10
C ALA A 74 -1.99 12.06 -19.03
N ALA A 75 -2.92 11.19 -19.41
CA ALA A 75 -3.80 10.50 -18.48
C ALA A 75 -3.06 9.46 -17.61
N LEU A 76 -2.04 8.81 -18.17
CA LEU A 76 -1.16 7.89 -17.42
C LEU A 76 -0.27 8.65 -16.43
N ASP A 77 0.29 9.79 -16.84
CA ASP A 77 1.12 10.65 -15.98
C ASP A 77 0.29 11.23 -14.82
N PHE A 78 -0.93 11.69 -15.10
CA PHE A 78 -1.86 12.16 -14.07
C PHE A 78 -2.20 11.04 -13.07
N ASN A 79 -2.49 9.83 -13.54
CA ASN A 79 -2.75 8.68 -12.67
C ASN A 79 -1.54 8.32 -11.80
N LEU A 80 -0.32 8.36 -12.37
CA LEU A 80 0.89 8.10 -11.63
C LEU A 80 1.12 9.15 -10.53
N GLN A 81 0.91 10.42 -10.86
CA GLN A 81 1.01 11.53 -9.92
C GLN A 81 -0.03 11.39 -8.79
N GLU A 82 -1.30 11.14 -9.11
CA GLU A 82 -2.34 10.87 -8.11
C GLU A 82 -1.96 9.69 -7.20
N GLY A 83 -1.46 8.58 -7.76
CA GLY A 83 -1.03 7.41 -6.99
C GLY A 83 0.09 7.72 -6.00
N ILE A 84 1.12 8.47 -6.43
CA ILE A 84 2.24 8.87 -5.58
C ILE A 84 1.79 9.80 -4.45
N TRP A 85 0.96 10.81 -4.75
CA TRP A 85 0.45 11.72 -3.73
C TRP A 85 -0.44 11.00 -2.71
N ASN A 86 -1.33 10.10 -3.17
CA ASN A 86 -2.16 9.30 -2.26
C ASN A 86 -1.31 8.38 -1.38
N PHE A 87 -0.28 7.75 -1.94
CA PHE A 87 0.68 6.96 -1.17
C PHE A 87 1.33 7.81 -0.06
N LEU A 88 1.92 8.95 -0.41
CA LEU A 88 2.61 9.80 0.56
C LEU A 88 1.67 10.37 1.64
N ILE A 89 0.49 10.85 1.24
CA ILE A 89 -0.51 11.40 2.17
C ILE A 89 -0.99 10.32 3.14
N THR A 90 -1.23 9.11 2.66
CA THR A 90 -1.66 8.01 3.52
C THR A 90 -0.61 7.66 4.58
N TRP A 91 0.66 7.58 4.16
CA TRP A 91 1.78 7.35 5.07
C TRP A 91 1.90 8.46 6.12
N LEU A 92 1.68 9.72 5.72
CA LEU A 92 1.67 10.86 6.64
C LEU A 92 0.53 10.77 7.66
N VAL A 93 -0.68 10.37 7.26
CA VAL A 93 -1.80 10.25 8.22
C VAL A 93 -1.50 9.18 9.28
N VAL A 94 -1.06 8.00 8.86
CA VAL A 94 -0.74 6.92 9.81
C VAL A 94 0.41 7.32 10.73
N PHE A 95 1.45 7.97 10.22
CA PHE A 95 2.63 8.25 11.04
C PHE A 95 2.64 9.57 11.79
N CYS A 96 1.91 10.57 11.32
CA CYS A 96 1.81 11.85 11.99
C CYS A 96 0.62 11.90 12.97
N SER A 97 -0.37 11.02 12.83
CA SER A 97 -1.60 11.07 13.64
C SER A 97 -1.86 9.84 14.49
N ILE A 98 -1.32 8.67 14.14
CA ILE A 98 -1.60 7.42 14.85
C ILE A 98 -0.35 6.89 15.55
N ALA A 99 0.78 6.81 14.84
CA ALA A 99 2.04 6.34 15.41
C ALA A 99 2.70 7.41 16.31
N ARG A 100 3.30 6.96 17.41
CA ARG A 100 4.27 7.77 18.16
C ARG A 100 5.58 7.87 17.36
N PRO A 101 6.36 8.96 17.50
CA PRO A 101 7.61 9.15 16.76
C PRO A 101 8.59 7.97 16.89
N GLU A 102 8.71 7.38 18.07
CA GLU A 102 9.63 6.27 18.34
C GLU A 102 9.18 4.97 17.65
N GLN A 103 7.86 4.73 17.58
CA GLN A 103 7.28 3.59 16.87
C GLN A 103 7.57 3.69 15.38
N PHE A 104 7.38 4.88 14.81
CA PHE A 104 7.68 5.15 13.40
C PHE A 104 9.17 5.01 13.10
N ALA A 105 10.05 5.59 13.93
CA ALA A 105 11.49 5.48 13.76
C ALA A 105 11.98 4.01 13.82
N ALA A 106 11.47 3.23 14.78
CA ALA A 106 11.79 1.81 14.90
C ALA A 106 11.36 1.01 13.67
N TYR A 107 10.17 1.31 13.12
CA TYR A 107 9.67 0.71 11.89
C TYR A 107 10.56 1.05 10.68
N MET A 108 10.91 2.33 10.49
CA MET A 108 11.77 2.75 9.37
C MET A 108 13.17 2.16 9.44
N LEU A 109 13.75 2.06 10.64
CA LEU A 109 15.04 1.39 10.85
C LEU A 109 14.97 -0.11 10.50
N ALA A 110 13.86 -0.78 10.80
CA ALA A 110 13.66 -2.19 10.44
C ALA A 110 13.47 -2.39 8.92
N CYS A 111 12.91 -1.40 8.23
CA CYS A 111 12.73 -1.42 6.78
C CYS A 111 14.02 -1.12 6.01
N ALA A 112 14.93 -0.32 6.59
CA ALA A 112 16.14 0.13 5.92
C ALA A 112 16.96 -1.04 5.31
N PRO A 113 17.54 -0.85 4.10
CA PRO A 113 17.53 0.36 3.26
C PRO A 113 16.31 0.47 2.34
N TRP A 114 15.27 -0.32 2.56
CA TRP A 114 14.10 -0.39 1.70
C TRP A 114 12.98 0.53 2.18
N VAL A 115 12.18 1.01 1.24
CA VAL A 115 10.93 1.72 1.53
C VAL A 115 9.77 0.75 1.34
N PRO A 116 9.02 0.41 2.39
CA PRO A 116 7.86 -0.47 2.32
C PRO A 116 6.74 0.15 1.48
N SER A 117 5.99 -0.69 0.77
CA SER A 117 4.76 -0.26 0.10
C SER A 117 3.56 -0.27 1.07
N MET A 118 2.50 0.45 0.71
CA MET A 118 1.23 0.50 1.42
C MET A 118 0.64 -0.91 1.65
N PRO A 119 0.53 -1.76 0.60
CA PRO A 119 0.07 -3.13 0.76
C PRO A 119 0.91 -3.96 1.75
N CYS A 120 2.23 -3.75 1.79
CA CYS A 120 3.10 -4.47 2.73
C CYS A 120 2.79 -4.09 4.18
N VAL A 121 2.51 -2.81 4.45
CA VAL A 121 2.08 -2.36 5.79
C VAL A 121 0.73 -2.94 6.14
N GLN A 122 -0.26 -2.81 5.25
CA GLN A 122 -1.60 -3.36 5.50
C GLN A 122 -1.56 -4.85 5.80
N ALA A 123 -0.80 -5.63 5.02
CA ALA A 123 -0.63 -7.06 5.26
C ALA A 123 0.01 -7.32 6.65
N GLY A 124 1.07 -6.59 6.99
CA GLY A 124 1.73 -6.70 8.30
C GLY A 124 0.81 -6.36 9.47
N LEU A 125 -0.01 -5.32 9.35
CA LEU A 125 -0.97 -4.92 10.40
C LEU A 125 -2.14 -5.90 10.54
N ARG A 126 -2.61 -6.48 9.42
CA ARG A 126 -3.65 -7.52 9.46
C ARG A 126 -3.14 -8.79 10.13
N ASP A 127 -1.90 -9.18 9.85
CA ASP A 127 -1.27 -10.32 10.52
C ASP A 127 -1.13 -10.09 12.04
N LEU A 128 -0.76 -8.87 12.46
CA LEU A 128 -0.75 -8.50 13.88
C LEU A 128 -2.13 -8.64 14.54
N THR A 129 -3.20 -8.28 13.82
CA THR A 129 -4.58 -8.41 14.30
C THR A 129 -4.96 -9.88 14.46
N ALA A 130 -4.61 -10.73 13.50
CA ALA A 130 -4.88 -12.16 13.55
C ALA A 130 -4.09 -12.85 14.68
N ASP A 131 -2.81 -12.50 14.84
CA ASP A 131 -1.95 -13.01 15.94
C ASP A 131 -2.54 -12.65 17.31
N ALA A 132 -2.99 -11.40 17.48
CA ALA A 132 -3.62 -10.94 18.73
C ALA A 132 -4.94 -11.67 19.03
N ALA A 133 -5.78 -11.87 18.02
CA ALA A 133 -7.04 -12.62 18.16
C ALA A 133 -6.79 -14.08 18.54
N ALA A 134 -5.80 -14.73 17.92
CA ALA A 134 -5.41 -16.10 18.23
C ALA A 134 -4.87 -16.23 19.67
N ALA A 135 -4.04 -15.28 20.11
CA ALA A 135 -3.51 -15.25 21.47
C ALA A 135 -4.63 -15.08 22.52
N ALA A 136 -5.60 -14.19 22.26
CA ALA A 136 -6.75 -13.99 23.14
C ALA A 136 -7.62 -15.26 23.23
N ALA A 137 -7.88 -15.94 22.11
CA ALA A 137 -8.62 -17.19 22.09
C ALA A 137 -7.91 -18.31 22.87
N ALA A 138 -6.59 -18.42 22.74
CA ALA A 138 -5.79 -19.38 23.49
C ALA A 138 -5.82 -19.10 25.01
N ALA A 139 -5.73 -17.83 25.41
CA ALA A 139 -5.83 -17.42 26.81
C ALA A 139 -7.21 -17.75 27.41
N ALA A 140 -8.30 -17.48 26.67
CA ALA A 140 -9.65 -17.84 27.09
C ALA A 140 -9.83 -19.35 27.25
N ALA A 141 -9.30 -20.15 26.31
CA ALA A 141 -9.33 -21.60 26.39
C ALA A 141 -8.52 -22.15 27.57
N ALA A 142 -7.40 -21.50 27.93
CA ALA A 142 -6.60 -21.87 29.10
C ALA A 142 -7.32 -21.52 30.41
N ALA A 143 -8.02 -20.39 30.48
CA ALA A 143 -8.78 -19.97 31.65
C ALA A 143 -10.07 -20.79 31.88
N ALA A 144 -10.57 -21.47 30.84
CA ALA A 144 -11.74 -22.34 30.90
C ALA A 144 -11.41 -23.81 31.26
N ARG A 145 -10.13 -24.13 31.50
CA ARG A 145 -9.63 -25.44 31.95
C ARG A 145 -9.28 -25.40 33.43
#